data_AF-A0A922YZ78-F1
#
_entry.id   AF-A0A922YZ78-F1
#
_cell.length_a   1.000
_cell.length_b   1.000
_cell.length_c   1.000
_cell.angle_alpha   90.00
_cell.angle_beta   90.00
_cell.angle_gamma   90.00
#
_symmetry.space_group_name_H-M   'P 1'
#
loop_
_entity.id
_entity.type
_entity.pdbx_description
1 polymer ?
#
loop_
_entity_poly.entity_id
_entity_poly.type
_entity_poly.pdbx_seq_one_letter_code
_entity_poly.pdbx_strand_id
1 'polypeptide(L)'
;RDAKAFRQIPYLIPIAWQATAMEPCATIYAELAALEDESVPTLSFLPGFPAADFADCGPTIVAYGATQADADRAADAVTARVLASEAAFNGKVFAPDEGVLAAMALAQGATKPIVISDTQDNPGAGGDSDTMGMARALVRNGAQRAAIGLIVDPEVARQAHEAGVGATIKAALGAKSSIPGDVPLEGEFVVEQLSDGRFVAPGPFFGGSRMNLGACAALRIGGVRIVVASRKAQMADQAMYRQVGIEPTEQAILVNKSSVHFRADFEPIAHSILVCAAPGPMPVDPSVLPWKHLRPGLRTAPLGPVFG
;
A
#
# COMPACT_ATOMS: atom_id res chain seq x y z
N ARG A 1 -38.09 6.74 12.00
CA ARG A 1 -37.05 6.09 11.17
C ARG A 1 -36.45 7.21 10.34
N ASP A 2 -35.14 7.38 10.42
CA ASP A 2 -34.45 8.46 9.70
C ASP A 2 -34.65 8.29 8.20
N ALA A 3 -34.72 9.41 7.50
CA ALA A 3 -34.64 9.44 6.05
C ALA A 3 -33.22 9.07 5.61
N LYS A 4 -33.07 8.63 4.36
CA LYS A 4 -31.80 8.16 3.83
C LYS A 4 -31.53 8.71 2.45
N ALA A 5 -30.27 9.00 2.18
CA ALA A 5 -29.78 9.33 0.85
C ALA A 5 -28.58 8.46 0.50
N PHE A 6 -28.47 8.13 -0.77
CA PHE A 6 -27.39 7.33 -1.34
C PHE A 6 -26.93 8.01 -2.63
N ARG A 7 -25.62 8.15 -2.81
CA ARG A 7 -25.00 8.68 -4.03
C ARG A 7 -23.81 7.81 -4.40
N GLN A 8 -23.64 7.56 -5.69
CA GLN A 8 -22.47 6.89 -6.24
C GLN A 8 -21.68 7.86 -7.10
N ILE A 9 -20.37 7.89 -6.88
CA ILE A 9 -19.45 8.74 -7.63
C ILE A 9 -19.17 8.10 -9.01
N PRO A 10 -19.10 8.89 -10.10
CA PRO A 10 -18.99 8.38 -11.46
C PRO A 10 -17.54 8.07 -11.89
N TYR A 11 -16.63 7.82 -10.94
CA TYR A 11 -15.27 7.35 -11.21
C TYR A 11 -14.73 6.48 -10.07
N LEU A 12 -13.83 5.54 -10.39
CA LEU A 12 -13.08 4.76 -9.39
C LEU A 12 -11.93 5.58 -8.79
N ILE A 13 -11.64 5.40 -7.50
CA ILE A 13 -10.52 6.04 -6.80
C ILE A 13 -9.44 4.99 -6.54
N PRO A 14 -8.20 5.14 -7.05
CA PRO A 14 -7.09 4.24 -6.74
C PRO A 14 -6.83 4.11 -5.24
N ILE A 15 -6.55 2.89 -4.76
CA ILE A 15 -6.32 2.61 -3.32
C ILE A 15 -5.23 3.50 -2.73
N ALA A 16 -4.17 3.78 -3.50
CA ALA A 16 -3.04 4.61 -3.06
C ALA A 16 -3.46 6.03 -2.60
N TRP A 17 -4.60 6.53 -3.07
CA TRP A 17 -5.10 7.88 -2.82
C TRP A 17 -6.33 7.91 -1.91
N GLN A 18 -6.63 6.80 -1.21
CA GLN A 18 -7.79 6.69 -0.31
C GLN A 18 -7.45 6.97 1.17
N ALA A 19 -6.20 7.24 1.52
CA ALA A 19 -5.79 7.44 2.91
C ALA A 19 -6.51 8.64 3.55
N THR A 20 -7.22 8.41 4.65
CA THR A 20 -8.08 9.42 5.30
C THR A 20 -7.31 10.63 5.83
N ALA A 21 -6.04 10.47 6.18
CA ALA A 21 -5.17 11.55 6.66
C ALA A 21 -4.48 12.34 5.52
N MET A 22 -4.67 11.95 4.26
CA MET A 22 -4.10 12.64 3.10
C MET A 22 -5.16 13.43 2.35
N GLU A 23 -4.75 14.53 1.72
CA GLU A 23 -5.61 15.19 0.75
C GLU A 23 -5.86 14.31 -0.48
N PRO A 24 -7.07 14.35 -1.07
CA PRO A 24 -8.21 15.20 -0.68
C PRO A 24 -9.11 14.58 0.42
N CYS A 25 -8.85 13.33 0.85
CA CYS A 25 -9.67 12.65 1.85
C CYS A 25 -9.70 13.37 3.19
N ALA A 26 -8.59 13.95 3.65
CA ALA A 26 -8.51 14.68 4.92
C ALA A 26 -9.55 15.81 4.97
N THR A 27 -9.60 16.65 3.93
CA THR A 27 -10.62 17.70 3.79
C THR A 27 -12.03 17.10 3.71
N ILE A 28 -12.23 16.05 2.89
CA ILE A 28 -13.55 15.41 2.75
C ILE A 28 -14.05 14.92 4.12
N TYR A 29 -13.27 14.14 4.87
CA TYR A 29 -13.68 13.60 6.16
C TYR A 29 -13.86 14.68 7.24
N ALA A 30 -13.09 15.77 7.19
CA ALA A 30 -13.34 16.93 8.05
C ALA A 30 -14.69 17.59 7.75
N GLU A 31 -15.08 17.69 6.48
CA GLU A 31 -16.39 18.20 6.07
C GLU A 31 -17.53 17.25 6.47
N LEU A 32 -17.32 15.93 6.40
CA LEU A 32 -18.29 14.96 6.91
C LEU A 32 -18.59 15.23 8.39
N ALA A 33 -17.54 15.31 9.22
CA ALA A 33 -17.67 15.55 10.65
C ALA A 33 -18.34 16.90 10.96
N ALA A 34 -18.14 17.92 10.11
CA ALA A 34 -18.76 19.23 10.27
C ALA A 34 -20.24 19.27 9.85
N LEU A 35 -20.68 18.33 9.01
CA LEU A 35 -22.07 18.21 8.54
C LEU A 35 -22.93 17.30 9.43
N GLU A 36 -22.31 16.51 10.31
CA GLU A 36 -23.04 15.65 11.25
C GLU A 36 -23.57 16.46 12.45
N ASP A 37 -24.88 16.37 12.69
CA ASP A 37 -25.61 17.02 13.79
C ASP A 37 -26.92 16.27 14.12
N GLU A 38 -27.83 16.87 14.90
CA GLU A 38 -29.13 16.25 15.20
C GLU A 38 -30.02 16.05 13.96
N SER A 39 -29.84 16.87 12.91
CA SER A 39 -30.56 16.77 11.64
C SER A 39 -29.94 15.75 10.68
N VAL A 40 -28.63 15.51 10.79
CA VAL A 40 -27.87 14.52 10.00
C VAL A 40 -27.04 13.67 10.98
N PRO A 41 -27.66 12.69 11.66
CA PRO A 41 -26.98 11.91 12.68
C PRO A 41 -25.83 11.05 12.15
N THR A 42 -25.83 10.71 10.85
CA THR A 42 -24.74 9.96 10.24
C THR A 42 -24.53 10.35 8.78
N LEU A 43 -23.27 10.51 8.40
CA LEU A 43 -22.83 10.79 7.04
C LEU A 43 -21.52 10.04 6.77
N SER A 44 -21.45 9.30 5.67
CA SER A 44 -20.29 8.45 5.38
C SER A 44 -19.91 8.53 3.91
N PHE A 45 -18.60 8.66 3.68
CA PHE A 45 -17.96 8.52 2.39
C PHE A 45 -17.15 7.23 2.41
N LEU A 46 -17.43 6.34 1.46
CA LEU A 46 -16.77 5.07 1.28
C LEU A 46 -16.06 5.12 -0.07
N PRO A 47 -14.71 5.22 -0.13
CA PRO A 47 -13.97 5.34 -1.38
C PRO A 47 -14.09 4.13 -2.33
N GLY A 48 -14.61 3.00 -1.83
CA GLY A 48 -14.76 1.76 -2.58
C GLY A 48 -13.46 0.97 -2.72
N PHE A 49 -13.57 -0.25 -3.27
CA PHE A 49 -12.43 -1.10 -3.56
C PHE A 49 -12.29 -1.26 -5.08
N PRO A 50 -11.39 -0.53 -5.75
CA PRO A 50 -11.30 -0.40 -7.21
C PRO A 50 -10.63 -1.63 -7.87
N ALA A 51 -10.95 -2.82 -7.36
CA ALA A 51 -10.54 -4.11 -7.90
C ALA A 51 -11.61 -5.21 -7.73
N ALA A 52 -12.82 -4.83 -7.31
CA ALA A 52 -13.97 -5.74 -7.26
C ALA A 52 -14.86 -5.53 -8.50
N ASP A 53 -15.00 -6.57 -9.34
CA ASP A 53 -15.73 -6.50 -10.62
C ASP A 53 -17.22 -6.82 -10.43
N PHE A 54 -18.01 -5.80 -10.08
CA PHE A 54 -19.47 -5.88 -9.92
C PHE A 54 -20.13 -4.52 -10.18
N ALA A 55 -21.45 -4.52 -10.43
CA ALA A 55 -22.17 -3.35 -10.96
C ALA A 55 -22.09 -2.11 -10.04
N ASP A 56 -22.14 -2.33 -8.73
CA ASP A 56 -22.12 -1.27 -7.72
C ASP A 56 -20.72 -0.89 -7.23
N CYS A 57 -19.66 -1.40 -7.87
CA CYS A 57 -18.29 -1.03 -7.54
C CYS A 57 -18.07 0.48 -7.70
N GLY A 58 -17.55 1.12 -6.66
CA GLY A 58 -17.10 2.51 -6.70
C GLY A 58 -17.38 3.30 -5.43
N PRO A 59 -16.92 4.56 -5.39
CA PRO A 59 -17.07 5.41 -4.23
C PRO A 59 -18.54 5.76 -3.99
N THR A 60 -18.95 5.73 -2.72
CA THR A 60 -20.34 5.86 -2.30
C THR A 60 -20.46 6.85 -1.15
N ILE A 61 -21.52 7.65 -1.16
CA ILE A 61 -21.94 8.49 -0.03
C ILE A 61 -23.26 7.94 0.51
N VAL A 62 -23.34 7.75 1.82
CA VAL A 62 -24.56 7.39 2.54
C VAL A 62 -24.83 8.45 3.61
N ALA A 63 -26.04 8.98 3.65
CA ALA A 63 -26.48 9.93 4.66
C ALA A 63 -27.79 9.45 5.31
N TYR A 64 -27.91 9.64 6.61
CA TYR A 64 -29.16 9.53 7.35
C TYR A 64 -29.52 10.90 7.91
N GLY A 65 -30.79 11.29 7.77
CA GLY A 65 -31.27 12.60 8.18
C GLY A 65 -32.64 12.55 8.85
N ALA A 66 -32.92 13.54 9.70
CA ALA A 66 -34.22 13.72 10.35
C ALA A 66 -35.35 13.88 9.33
N THR A 67 -35.06 14.53 8.19
CA THR A 67 -35.94 14.60 7.02
C THR A 67 -35.21 14.18 5.74
N GLN A 68 -35.98 13.89 4.69
CA GLN A 68 -35.40 13.57 3.38
C GLN A 68 -34.56 14.72 2.83
N ALA A 69 -34.98 15.97 3.07
CA ALA A 69 -34.24 17.16 2.64
C ALA A 69 -32.89 17.28 3.36
N ASP A 70 -32.80 16.88 4.63
CA ASP A 70 -31.53 16.87 5.37
C ASP A 70 -30.56 15.81 4.83
N ALA A 71 -31.08 14.59 4.61
CA ALA A 71 -30.28 13.50 4.05
C ALA A 71 -29.75 13.82 2.65
N ASP A 72 -30.61 14.35 1.76
CA ASP A 72 -30.22 14.72 0.40
C ASP A 72 -29.23 15.89 0.39
N ARG A 73 -29.47 16.94 1.18
CA ARG A 73 -28.55 18.09 1.30
C ARG A 73 -27.15 17.65 1.72
N ALA A 74 -27.05 16.81 2.75
CA ALA A 74 -25.77 16.32 3.24
C ALA A 74 -25.05 15.44 2.20
N ALA A 75 -25.78 14.49 1.59
CA ALA A 75 -25.21 13.62 0.57
C ALA A 75 -24.75 14.38 -0.67
N ASP A 76 -25.52 15.38 -1.12
CA ASP A 76 -25.20 16.22 -2.29
C ASP A 76 -23.99 17.12 -2.02
N ALA A 77 -23.86 17.67 -0.81
CA ALA A 77 -22.71 18.49 -0.42
C ALA A 77 -21.39 17.69 -0.50
N VAL A 78 -21.36 16.49 0.10
CA VAL A 78 -20.18 15.61 0.03
C VAL A 78 -19.93 15.13 -1.39
N THR A 79 -20.99 14.79 -2.14
CA THR A 79 -20.86 14.39 -3.55
C THR A 79 -20.20 15.49 -4.37
N ALA A 80 -20.64 16.74 -4.22
CA ALA A 80 -20.05 17.88 -4.91
C ALA A 80 -18.57 18.08 -4.54
N ARG A 81 -18.23 17.93 -3.25
CA ARG A 81 -16.83 17.98 -2.79
C ARG A 81 -15.98 16.89 -3.44
N VAL A 82 -16.44 15.64 -3.42
CA VAL A 82 -15.69 14.51 -3.99
C VAL A 82 -15.47 14.75 -5.48
N LEU A 83 -16.51 15.12 -6.23
CA LEU A 83 -16.42 15.45 -7.65
C LEU A 83 -15.43 16.59 -7.94
N ALA A 84 -15.42 17.64 -7.12
CA ALA A 84 -14.47 18.75 -7.25
C ALA A 84 -13.01 18.31 -6.98
N SER A 85 -12.81 17.22 -6.25
CA SER A 85 -11.51 16.65 -5.91
C SER A 85 -11.03 15.56 -6.88
N GLU A 86 -11.75 15.26 -7.97
CA GLU A 86 -11.42 14.16 -8.89
C GLU A 86 -9.96 14.16 -9.34
N ALA A 87 -9.43 15.31 -9.77
CA ALA A 87 -8.04 15.42 -10.21
C ALA A 87 -7.02 15.12 -9.09
N ALA A 88 -7.35 15.44 -7.83
CA ALA A 88 -6.48 15.19 -6.68
C ALA A 88 -6.38 13.70 -6.31
N PHE A 89 -7.33 12.87 -6.77
CA PHE A 89 -7.24 11.41 -6.67
C PHE A 89 -6.37 10.78 -7.77
N ASN A 90 -5.67 11.57 -8.58
CA ASN A 90 -4.71 11.10 -9.59
C ASN A 90 -3.29 11.59 -9.27
N GLY A 91 -2.76 11.13 -8.13
CA GLY A 91 -1.43 11.53 -7.65
C GLY A 91 -0.28 10.94 -8.48
N LYS A 92 0.93 11.49 -8.30
CA LYS A 92 2.13 11.02 -8.99
C LYS A 92 2.50 9.60 -8.56
N VAL A 93 2.68 8.72 -9.54
CA VAL A 93 3.24 7.38 -9.38
C VAL A 93 4.56 7.30 -10.13
N PHE A 94 5.60 6.81 -9.46
CA PHE A 94 6.93 6.63 -10.04
C PHE A 94 7.08 5.22 -10.62
N ALA A 95 7.81 5.10 -11.73
CA ALA A 95 8.38 3.82 -12.12
C ALA A 95 9.46 3.39 -11.11
N PRO A 96 9.79 2.08 -10.99
CA PRO A 96 10.70 1.59 -9.95
C PRO A 96 12.05 2.31 -9.90
N ASP A 97 12.75 2.46 -11.03
CA ASP A 97 14.04 3.16 -11.07
C ASP A 97 13.90 4.66 -10.79
N GLU A 98 12.88 5.32 -11.34
CA GLU A 98 12.63 6.74 -11.09
C GLU A 98 12.41 6.99 -9.60
N GLY A 99 11.62 6.15 -8.95
CA GLY A 99 11.32 6.24 -7.52
C GLY A 99 12.54 5.98 -6.64
N VAL A 100 13.37 4.98 -6.98
CA VAL A 100 14.62 4.71 -6.26
C VAL A 100 15.60 5.87 -6.42
N LEU A 101 15.78 6.40 -7.63
CA LEU A 101 16.67 7.55 -7.87
C LEU A 101 16.18 8.80 -7.15
N ALA A 102 14.87 9.08 -7.17
CA ALA A 102 14.27 10.17 -6.40
C ALA A 102 14.48 10.00 -4.90
N ALA A 103 14.28 8.80 -4.36
CA ALA A 103 14.52 8.49 -2.96
C ALA A 103 16.00 8.66 -2.58
N MET A 104 16.93 8.21 -3.42
CA MET A 104 18.37 8.39 -3.20
C MET A 104 18.76 9.87 -3.18
N ALA A 105 18.19 10.69 -4.07
CA ALA A 105 18.43 12.13 -4.09
C ALA A 105 17.92 12.81 -2.81
N LEU A 106 16.69 12.50 -2.38
CA LEU A 106 16.12 13.04 -1.13
C LEU A 106 16.92 12.59 0.11
N ALA A 107 17.44 11.36 0.10
CA ALA A 107 18.17 10.79 1.23
C ALA A 107 19.53 11.46 1.50
N GLN A 108 20.14 12.18 0.55
CA GLN A 108 21.47 12.79 0.72
C GLN A 108 21.52 13.84 1.85
N GLY A 109 20.41 14.51 2.14
CA GLY A 109 20.29 15.52 3.20
C GLY A 109 19.31 15.15 4.32
N ALA A 110 18.72 13.95 4.27
CA ALA A 110 17.68 13.56 5.21
C ALA A 110 18.27 12.85 6.45
N THR A 111 17.72 13.16 7.62
CA THR A 111 17.98 12.44 8.88
C THR A 111 16.96 11.34 9.17
N LYS A 112 15.93 11.23 8.32
CA LYS A 112 14.83 10.28 8.39
C LYS A 112 14.73 9.50 7.07
N PRO A 113 14.29 8.23 7.08
CA PRO A 113 14.14 7.42 5.86
C PRO A 113 13.20 8.06 4.83
N ILE A 114 13.52 7.84 3.56
CA ILE A 114 12.52 7.95 2.49
C ILE A 114 11.74 6.63 2.45
N VAL A 115 10.42 6.71 2.55
CA VAL A 115 9.56 5.52 2.44
C VAL A 115 8.99 5.44 1.04
N ILE A 116 9.07 4.27 0.43
CA ILE A 116 8.44 3.96 -0.86
C ILE A 116 7.32 2.96 -0.61
N SER A 117 6.12 3.30 -1.06
CA SER A 117 5.01 2.37 -1.19
C SER A 117 5.16 1.59 -2.49
N ASP A 118 5.41 0.29 -2.39
CA ASP A 118 5.23 -0.65 -3.51
C ASP A 118 3.76 -1.09 -3.52
N THR A 119 2.94 -0.29 -4.19
CA THR A 119 1.48 -0.35 -4.01
C THR A 119 0.83 -1.53 -4.73
N GLN A 120 1.46 -2.03 -5.81
CA GLN A 120 0.80 -2.99 -6.71
C GLN A 120 0.91 -4.45 -6.25
N ASP A 121 1.79 -4.73 -5.31
CA ASP A 121 1.96 -6.04 -4.68
C ASP A 121 1.78 -5.94 -3.16
N ASN A 122 0.62 -5.42 -2.78
CA ASN A 122 0.19 -5.27 -1.40
C ASN A 122 -0.78 -6.41 -1.02
N PRO A 123 -0.44 -7.30 -0.07
CA PRO A 123 -1.34 -8.35 0.40
C PRO A 123 -2.69 -7.90 0.93
N GLY A 124 -2.75 -6.71 1.54
CA GLY A 124 -4.02 -6.12 2.01
C GLY A 124 -4.99 -5.77 0.88
N ALA A 125 -4.50 -5.69 -0.35
CA ALA A 125 -5.30 -5.49 -1.55
C ALA A 125 -5.41 -6.76 -2.41
N GLY A 126 -4.90 -7.91 -1.96
CA GLY A 126 -4.92 -9.17 -2.71
C GLY A 126 -3.59 -9.55 -3.36
N GLY A 127 -2.51 -8.79 -3.13
CA GLY A 127 -1.16 -9.15 -3.53
C GLY A 127 -0.60 -10.39 -2.83
N ASP A 128 0.51 -10.90 -3.35
CA ASP A 128 1.20 -12.07 -2.79
C ASP A 128 2.49 -11.69 -2.06
N SER A 129 2.92 -10.43 -2.19
CA SER A 129 4.14 -9.87 -1.58
C SER A 129 5.41 -10.57 -2.09
N ASP A 130 5.41 -11.06 -3.32
CA ASP A 130 6.53 -11.82 -3.86
C ASP A 130 7.10 -11.21 -5.14
N THR A 131 6.59 -10.07 -5.62
CA THR A 131 7.19 -9.43 -6.79
C THR A 131 8.49 -8.71 -6.48
N MET A 132 9.41 -8.69 -7.44
CA MET A 132 10.79 -8.26 -7.18
C MET A 132 11.21 -6.98 -7.90
N GLY A 133 10.28 -6.29 -8.58
CA GLY A 133 10.57 -5.08 -9.36
C GLY A 133 11.26 -3.97 -8.55
N MET A 134 10.76 -3.66 -7.35
CA MET A 134 11.38 -2.66 -6.47
C MET A 134 12.73 -3.11 -5.90
N ALA A 135 12.85 -4.37 -5.47
CA ALA A 135 14.11 -4.92 -4.97
C ALA A 135 15.21 -4.88 -6.05
N ARG A 136 14.87 -5.26 -7.29
CA ARG A 136 15.77 -5.11 -8.45
C ARG A 136 16.18 -3.68 -8.69
N ALA A 137 15.24 -2.73 -8.65
CA ALA A 137 15.54 -1.32 -8.85
C ALA A 137 16.51 -0.78 -7.78
N LEU A 138 16.32 -1.15 -6.50
CA LEU A 138 17.25 -0.80 -5.42
C LEU A 138 18.67 -1.33 -5.68
N VAL A 139 18.79 -2.62 -6.02
CA VAL A 139 20.08 -3.26 -6.29
C VAL A 139 20.76 -2.65 -7.52
N ARG A 140 20.03 -2.52 -8.63
CA ARG A 140 20.55 -2.00 -9.91
C ARG A 140 21.07 -0.57 -9.79
N ASN A 141 20.38 0.29 -9.03
CA ASN A 141 20.80 1.68 -8.82
C ASN A 141 21.81 1.82 -7.67
N GLY A 142 22.24 0.72 -7.04
CA GLY A 142 23.26 0.74 -5.99
C GLY A 142 22.81 1.43 -4.71
N ALA A 143 21.53 1.35 -4.36
CA ALA A 143 20.99 1.95 -3.13
C ALA A 143 21.73 1.41 -1.88
N GLN A 144 22.01 2.32 -0.94
CA GLN A 144 22.74 2.04 0.29
C GLN A 144 21.84 2.24 1.50
N ARG A 145 22.04 1.42 2.54
CA ARG A 145 21.18 1.41 3.75
C ARG A 145 19.70 1.36 3.38
N ALA A 146 19.36 0.53 2.39
CA ALA A 146 17.99 0.35 1.95
C ALA A 146 17.44 -0.95 2.53
N ALA A 147 16.17 -0.95 2.90
CA ALA A 147 15.45 -2.17 3.24
C ALA A 147 14.13 -2.26 2.48
N ILE A 148 13.74 -3.47 2.11
CA ILE A 148 12.43 -3.77 1.52
C ILE A 148 11.78 -4.90 2.31
N GLY A 149 10.48 -4.77 2.57
CA GLY A 149 9.75 -5.79 3.26
C GLY A 149 8.23 -5.79 2.99
N LEU A 150 7.56 -6.92 3.20
CA LEU A 150 8.14 -8.27 3.35
C LEU A 150 8.00 -9.01 2.03
N ILE A 151 8.98 -9.84 1.70
CA ILE A 151 8.93 -10.73 0.54
C ILE A 151 8.49 -12.13 1.00
N VAL A 152 7.43 -12.68 0.41
CA VAL A 152 6.94 -14.02 0.74
C VAL A 152 7.64 -15.05 -0.14
N ASP A 153 8.56 -15.79 0.46
CA ASP A 153 9.24 -16.91 -0.20
C ASP A 153 9.59 -17.99 0.85
N PRO A 154 8.67 -18.94 1.11
CA PRO A 154 8.86 -19.98 2.11
C PRO A 154 10.11 -20.84 1.86
N GLU A 155 10.44 -21.05 0.59
CA GLU A 155 11.56 -21.90 0.20
C GLU A 155 12.89 -21.18 0.47
N VAL A 156 13.02 -19.91 0.10
CA VAL A 156 14.22 -19.14 0.43
C VAL A 156 14.36 -18.88 1.93
N ALA A 157 13.24 -18.68 2.65
CA ALA A 157 13.27 -18.59 4.11
C ALA A 157 13.82 -19.89 4.75
N ARG A 158 13.38 -21.06 4.27
CA ARG A 158 13.90 -22.37 4.71
C ARG A 158 15.40 -22.51 4.41
N GLN A 159 15.83 -22.18 3.19
CA GLN A 159 17.24 -22.23 2.80
C GLN A 159 18.12 -21.34 3.69
N ALA A 160 17.66 -20.13 4.03
CA ALA A 160 18.37 -19.23 4.93
C ALA A 160 18.51 -19.82 6.35
N HIS A 161 17.46 -20.46 6.86
CA HIS A 161 17.49 -21.14 8.16
C HIS A 161 18.46 -22.33 8.17
N GLU A 162 18.52 -23.11 7.10
CA GLU A 162 19.45 -24.25 6.96
C GLU A 162 20.91 -23.81 6.86
N ALA A 163 21.17 -22.70 6.17
CA ALA A 163 22.52 -22.15 6.02
C ALA A 163 23.02 -21.46 7.30
N GLY A 164 22.14 -20.79 8.03
CA GLY A 164 22.44 -20.08 9.26
C GLY A 164 22.93 -18.63 9.07
N VAL A 165 22.93 -17.86 10.15
CA VAL A 165 23.40 -16.46 10.17
C VAL A 165 24.88 -16.38 9.79
N GLY A 166 25.23 -15.42 8.95
CA GLY A 166 26.58 -15.20 8.42
C GLY A 166 26.90 -16.00 7.16
N ALA A 167 26.08 -17.01 6.82
CA ALA A 167 26.24 -17.75 5.58
C ALA A 167 25.84 -16.92 4.35
N THR A 168 26.39 -17.30 3.20
CA THR A 168 25.95 -16.79 1.89
C THR A 168 25.17 -17.89 1.18
N ILE A 169 23.95 -17.58 0.74
CA ILE A 169 23.11 -18.48 -0.04
C ILE A 169 22.97 -17.96 -1.46
N LYS A 170 22.98 -18.86 -2.45
CA LYS A 170 22.63 -18.55 -3.83
C LYS A 170 21.16 -18.90 -4.04
N ALA A 171 20.33 -17.91 -4.38
CA ALA A 171 18.89 -18.09 -4.47
C ALA A 171 18.28 -17.30 -5.64
N ALA A 172 17.09 -17.74 -6.06
CA ALA A 172 16.18 -17.02 -6.95
C ALA A 172 14.96 -16.59 -6.11
N LEU A 173 15.06 -15.39 -5.53
CA LEU A 173 14.09 -14.90 -4.55
C LEU A 173 12.84 -14.33 -5.22
N GLY A 174 11.65 -14.68 -4.72
CA GLY A 174 10.36 -14.14 -5.17
C GLY A 174 9.88 -14.69 -6.51
N ALA A 175 8.95 -13.95 -7.13
CA ALA A 175 8.28 -14.21 -8.40
C ALA A 175 7.63 -15.60 -8.53
N LYS A 176 6.95 -16.06 -7.47
CA LYS A 176 6.20 -17.32 -7.42
C LYS A 176 4.79 -17.18 -7.98
N SER A 177 4.21 -15.98 -7.93
CA SER A 177 2.84 -15.67 -8.34
C SER A 177 2.66 -15.48 -9.85
N SER A 178 3.72 -15.67 -10.64
CA SER A 178 3.69 -15.61 -12.12
C SER A 178 3.14 -14.29 -12.68
N ILE A 179 3.43 -13.17 -12.02
CA ILE A 179 3.04 -11.83 -12.47
C ILE A 179 3.75 -11.49 -13.80
N PRO A 180 3.03 -11.12 -14.87
CA PRO A 180 3.65 -10.75 -16.14
C PRO A 180 4.70 -9.65 -15.99
N GLY A 181 5.89 -9.89 -16.53
CA GLY A 181 7.01 -8.94 -16.46
C GLY A 181 7.79 -8.95 -15.14
N ASP A 182 7.37 -9.75 -14.15
CA ASP A 182 8.17 -10.02 -12.96
C ASP A 182 9.01 -11.29 -13.13
N VAL A 183 10.20 -11.28 -12.55
CA VAL A 183 11.15 -12.39 -12.57
C VAL A 183 11.77 -12.52 -11.17
N PRO A 184 12.34 -13.67 -10.78
CA PRO A 184 13.04 -13.77 -9.50
C PRO A 184 14.21 -12.79 -9.43
N LEU A 185 14.58 -12.36 -8.22
CA LEU A 185 15.87 -11.72 -7.98
C LEU A 185 16.91 -12.82 -7.73
N GLU A 186 17.69 -13.12 -8.76
CA GLU A 186 18.79 -14.07 -8.66
C GLU A 186 20.05 -13.41 -8.10
N GLY A 187 20.69 -14.06 -7.14
CA GLY A 187 21.93 -13.54 -6.56
C GLY A 187 22.48 -14.38 -5.42
N GLU A 188 23.60 -13.89 -4.89
CA GLU A 188 24.18 -14.35 -3.63
C GLU A 188 23.73 -13.39 -2.52
N PHE A 189 23.15 -13.96 -1.47
CA PHE A 189 22.59 -13.22 -0.35
C PHE A 189 23.28 -13.63 0.94
N VAL A 190 23.71 -12.65 1.72
CA VAL A 190 24.20 -12.88 3.08
C VAL A 190 23.00 -12.98 4.02
N VAL A 191 22.93 -14.04 4.81
CA VAL A 191 21.93 -14.20 5.87
C VAL A 191 22.37 -13.37 7.07
N GLU A 192 21.76 -12.20 7.30
CA GLU A 192 22.15 -11.31 8.40
C GLU A 192 21.47 -11.69 9.72
N GLN A 193 20.23 -12.17 9.66
CA GLN A 193 19.45 -12.51 10.83
C GLN A 193 18.38 -13.54 10.47
N LEU A 194 18.06 -14.40 11.43
CA LEU A 194 16.95 -15.34 11.36
C LEU A 194 15.94 -15.06 12.47
N SER A 195 14.68 -15.38 12.20
CA SER A 195 13.59 -15.31 13.17
C SER A 195 12.56 -16.41 12.88
N ASP A 196 11.84 -16.81 13.91
CA ASP A 196 10.71 -17.74 13.79
C ASP A 196 9.38 -17.03 13.45
N GLY A 197 9.43 -15.72 13.23
CA GLY A 197 8.33 -14.88 12.79
C GLY A 197 7.31 -14.54 13.86
N ARG A 198 7.57 -14.87 15.14
CA ARG A 198 6.68 -14.55 16.27
C ARG A 198 7.10 -13.25 16.95
N PHE A 199 6.26 -12.22 16.85
CA PHE A 199 6.48 -10.92 17.47
C PHE A 199 5.15 -10.21 17.77
N VAL A 200 5.22 -9.12 18.54
CA VAL A 200 4.11 -8.19 18.74
C VAL A 200 4.25 -7.07 17.72
N ALA A 201 3.17 -6.75 17.01
CA ALA A 201 3.08 -5.64 16.07
C ALA A 201 2.35 -4.45 16.74
N PRO A 202 3.09 -3.52 17.38
CA PRO A 202 2.50 -2.46 18.20
C PRO A 202 1.97 -1.27 17.38
N GLY A 203 2.30 -1.20 16.10
CA GLY A 203 1.90 -0.13 15.20
C GLY A 203 0.38 0.00 15.11
N PRO A 204 -0.16 1.20 14.80
CA PRO A 204 -1.58 1.48 14.99
C PRO A 204 -2.52 0.57 14.20
N PHE A 205 -2.09 0.08 13.03
CA PHE A 205 -2.91 -0.80 12.19
C PHE A 205 -3.14 -2.18 12.80
N PHE A 206 -2.09 -2.83 13.33
CA PHE A 206 -2.22 -4.15 13.96
C PHE A 206 -2.53 -4.06 15.47
N GLY A 207 -2.37 -2.89 16.09
CA GLY A 207 -2.89 -2.60 17.43
C GLY A 207 -2.36 -3.50 18.54
N GLY A 208 -1.10 -3.95 18.45
CA GLY A 208 -0.50 -4.87 19.44
C GLY A 208 -0.77 -6.35 19.17
N SER A 209 -1.23 -6.71 17.96
CA SER A 209 -1.47 -8.11 17.59
C SER A 209 -0.21 -8.96 17.69
N ARG A 210 -0.38 -10.21 18.15
CA ARG A 210 0.68 -11.23 18.14
C ARG A 210 0.72 -11.88 16.77
N MET A 211 1.75 -11.56 15.98
CA MET A 211 1.91 -12.07 14.63
C MET A 211 2.71 -13.38 14.62
N ASN A 212 2.51 -14.17 13.56
CA ASN A 212 3.33 -15.34 13.25
C ASN A 212 3.54 -15.42 11.73
N LEU A 213 4.68 -14.90 11.28
CA LEU A 213 5.10 -14.91 9.88
C LEU A 213 5.83 -16.19 9.45
N GLY A 214 5.96 -17.17 10.35
CA GLY A 214 6.75 -18.38 10.13
C GLY A 214 8.25 -18.08 10.01
N ALA A 215 9.02 -19.01 9.44
CA ALA A 215 10.45 -18.81 9.20
C ALA A 215 10.68 -17.50 8.44
N CYS A 216 11.47 -16.61 9.07
CA CYS A 216 11.84 -15.32 8.52
C CYS A 216 13.37 -15.16 8.48
N ALA A 217 13.84 -14.36 7.54
CA ALA A 217 15.24 -13.99 7.42
C ALA A 217 15.40 -12.53 6.97
N ALA A 218 16.45 -11.86 7.44
CA ALA A 218 17.00 -10.70 6.77
C ALA A 218 18.11 -11.17 5.81
N LEU A 219 17.88 -10.99 4.52
CA LEU A 219 18.85 -11.27 3.47
C LEU A 219 19.47 -9.97 2.98
N ARG A 220 20.78 -9.92 2.78
CA ARG A 220 21.48 -8.77 2.21
C ARG A 220 22.11 -9.08 0.86
N ILE A 221 21.90 -8.17 -0.10
CA ILE A 221 22.58 -8.12 -1.39
C ILE A 221 23.06 -6.69 -1.63
N GLY A 222 24.38 -6.49 -1.74
CA GLY A 222 24.97 -5.16 -1.77
C GLY A 222 24.59 -4.32 -0.53
N GLY A 223 24.05 -3.11 -0.78
CA GLY A 223 23.56 -2.18 0.24
C GLY A 223 22.07 -2.33 0.59
N VAL A 224 21.42 -3.39 0.10
CA VAL A 224 19.97 -3.62 0.24
C VAL A 224 19.70 -4.82 1.15
N ARG A 225 18.82 -4.64 2.12
CA ARG A 225 18.28 -5.69 3.00
C ARG A 225 16.87 -6.07 2.60
N ILE A 226 16.55 -7.34 2.65
CA ILE A 226 15.27 -7.89 2.24
C ILE A 226 14.73 -8.73 3.40
N VAL A 227 13.57 -8.36 3.94
CA VAL A 227 12.83 -9.20 4.88
C VAL A 227 12.14 -10.29 4.07
N VAL A 228 12.53 -11.55 4.28
CA VAL A 228 11.86 -12.72 3.68
C VAL A 228 11.07 -13.45 4.75
N ALA A 229 9.84 -13.85 4.45
CA ALA A 229 8.96 -14.60 5.35
C ALA A 229 8.31 -15.79 4.64
N SER A 230 7.94 -16.81 5.40
CA SER A 230 7.23 -17.98 4.87
C SER A 230 5.70 -17.87 4.92
N ARG A 231 5.16 -16.83 5.54
CA ARG A 231 3.72 -16.57 5.57
C ARG A 231 3.42 -15.14 5.12
N LYS A 232 2.35 -15.03 4.34
CA LYS A 232 1.89 -13.77 3.77
C LYS A 232 1.32 -12.84 4.83
N ALA A 233 1.77 -11.59 4.81
CA ALA A 233 1.17 -10.49 5.57
C ALA A 233 1.44 -9.16 4.84
N GLN A 234 0.56 -8.19 5.02
CA GLN A 234 0.80 -6.83 4.54
C GLN A 234 1.89 -6.15 5.39
N MET A 235 2.82 -5.45 4.75
CA MET A 235 3.84 -4.67 5.45
C MET A 235 3.24 -3.37 6.02
N ALA A 236 2.71 -3.43 7.25
CA ALA A 236 2.01 -2.30 7.88
C ALA A 236 2.57 -1.90 9.25
N ASP A 237 3.69 -2.50 9.68
CA ASP A 237 4.27 -2.26 11.01
C ASP A 237 5.80 -2.37 10.99
N GLN A 238 6.47 -1.45 11.67
CA GLN A 238 7.92 -1.38 11.79
C GLN A 238 8.52 -2.63 12.47
N ALA A 239 7.79 -3.28 13.38
CA ALA A 239 8.22 -4.52 14.04
C ALA A 239 8.49 -5.66 13.04
N MET A 240 7.87 -5.61 11.86
CA MET A 240 8.09 -6.58 10.78
C MET A 240 9.52 -6.51 10.20
N TYR A 241 10.16 -5.33 10.27
CA TYR A 241 11.60 -5.18 10.01
C TYR A 241 12.43 -5.56 11.24
N ARG A 242 12.06 -5.05 12.43
CA ARG A 242 12.85 -5.21 13.66
C ARG A 242 13.00 -6.66 14.10
N GLN A 243 11.99 -7.50 13.85
CA GLN A 243 12.03 -8.92 14.21
C GLN A 243 13.14 -9.70 13.49
N VAL A 244 13.67 -9.19 12.37
CA VAL A 244 14.88 -9.69 11.70
C VAL A 244 16.05 -8.72 11.81
N GLY A 245 16.09 -7.90 12.86
CA GLY A 245 17.25 -7.06 13.18
C GLY A 245 17.43 -5.81 12.31
N ILE A 246 16.45 -5.44 11.49
CA ILE A 246 16.50 -4.21 10.69
C ILE A 246 15.81 -3.10 11.47
N GLU A 247 16.56 -2.08 11.90
CA GLU A 247 15.97 -0.89 12.52
C GLU A 247 15.52 0.10 11.43
N PRO A 248 14.20 0.36 11.26
CA PRO A 248 13.70 1.20 10.17
C PRO A 248 14.24 2.63 10.20
N THR A 249 14.41 3.20 11.41
CA THR A 249 14.88 4.58 11.60
C THR A 249 16.34 4.79 11.19
N GLU A 250 17.13 3.73 11.08
CA GLU A 250 18.54 3.76 10.64
C GLU A 250 18.71 3.58 9.13
N GLN A 251 17.62 3.29 8.40
CA GLN A 251 17.67 3.11 6.95
C GLN A 251 17.56 4.46 6.22
N ALA A 252 18.24 4.57 5.08
CA ALA A 252 18.07 5.71 4.19
C ALA A 252 16.78 5.58 3.36
N ILE A 253 16.45 4.34 2.96
CA ILE A 253 15.28 4.03 2.14
C ILE A 253 14.57 2.81 2.72
N LEU A 254 13.26 2.89 2.86
CA LEU A 254 12.38 1.77 3.23
C LEU A 254 11.38 1.55 2.10
N VAL A 255 11.22 0.31 1.64
CA VAL A 255 10.18 -0.05 0.65
C VAL A 255 9.18 -0.99 1.29
N ASN A 256 7.93 -0.56 1.38
CA ASN A 256 6.87 -1.31 2.00
C ASN A 256 5.90 -1.87 0.94
N LYS A 257 5.71 -3.18 0.94
CA LYS A 257 4.69 -3.90 0.16
C LYS A 257 3.28 -3.62 0.71
N SER A 258 2.81 -2.40 0.49
CA SER A 258 1.62 -1.83 1.13
C SER A 258 1.18 -0.53 0.43
N SER A 259 -0.13 -0.28 0.34
CA SER A 259 -0.67 0.91 -0.34
C SER A 259 -0.97 2.08 0.62
N VAL A 260 -1.62 1.81 1.77
CA VAL A 260 -2.10 2.86 2.70
C VAL A 260 -1.79 2.54 4.17
N HIS A 261 -2.10 1.33 4.64
CA HIS A 261 -2.04 1.01 6.08
C HIS A 261 -0.65 1.21 6.73
N PHE A 262 0.44 1.08 5.96
CA PHE A 262 1.78 1.34 6.48
C PHE A 262 1.96 2.78 6.97
N ARG A 263 1.21 3.75 6.42
CA ARG A 263 1.36 5.17 6.76
C ARG A 263 1.21 5.42 8.26
N ALA A 264 0.27 4.72 8.90
CA ALA A 264 -0.01 4.90 10.32
C ALA A 264 1.22 4.69 11.21
N ASP A 265 2.12 3.78 10.83
CA ASP A 265 3.33 3.48 11.62
C ASP A 265 4.60 4.08 10.99
N PHE A 266 4.67 4.23 9.67
CA PHE A 266 5.89 4.67 8.98
C PHE A 266 5.93 6.17 8.66
N GLU A 267 4.81 6.85 8.52
CA GLU A 267 4.77 8.30 8.24
C GLU A 267 5.44 9.15 9.32
N PRO A 268 5.29 8.87 10.63
CA PRO A 268 5.98 9.65 11.68
C PRO A 268 7.52 9.61 11.58
N ILE A 269 8.07 8.51 11.05
CA ILE A 269 9.51 8.32 10.88
C ILE A 269 9.99 8.72 9.49
N ALA A 270 9.11 8.98 8.53
CA ALA A 270 9.50 9.30 7.15
C ALA A 270 9.95 10.75 7.02
N HIS A 271 10.95 11.00 6.16
CA HIS A 271 11.19 12.33 5.60
C HIS A 271 10.23 12.63 4.45
N SER A 272 9.95 11.62 3.62
CA SER A 272 9.01 11.71 2.50
C SER A 272 8.48 10.32 2.16
N ILE A 273 7.29 10.28 1.56
CA ILE A 273 6.66 9.05 1.08
C ILE A 273 6.46 9.14 -0.42
N LEU A 274 7.04 8.20 -1.17
CA LEU A 274 6.86 8.07 -2.62
C LEU A 274 5.97 6.87 -2.93
N VAL A 275 5.15 6.97 -3.98
CA VAL A 275 4.35 5.84 -4.48
C VAL A 275 5.00 5.31 -5.76
N CYS A 276 5.34 4.03 -5.78
CA CYS A 276 5.91 3.37 -6.95
C CYS A 276 4.99 2.26 -7.46
N ALA A 277 5.02 2.05 -8.77
CA ALA A 277 4.34 0.94 -9.43
C ALA A 277 5.37 -0.01 -10.08
N ALA A 278 5.76 -1.05 -9.34
CA ALA A 278 6.39 -2.23 -9.91
C ALA A 278 5.32 -3.24 -10.38
N PRO A 279 5.63 -4.17 -11.31
CA PRO A 279 4.68 -5.23 -11.68
C PRO A 279 4.09 -5.90 -10.44
N GLY A 280 2.76 -6.03 -10.42
CA GLY A 280 2.01 -6.61 -9.31
C GLY A 280 0.57 -6.92 -9.71
N PRO A 281 -0.12 -7.78 -8.95
CA PRO A 281 -1.48 -8.22 -9.27
C PRO A 281 -2.55 -7.12 -9.11
N MET A 282 -2.22 -6.02 -8.42
CA MET A 282 -3.15 -4.94 -8.11
C MET A 282 -2.69 -3.61 -8.71
N PRO A 283 -2.91 -3.36 -10.01
CA PRO A 283 -2.53 -2.13 -10.67
C PRO A 283 -3.03 -0.89 -9.91
N VAL A 284 -2.14 0.10 -9.76
CA VAL A 284 -2.51 1.37 -9.12
C VAL A 284 -3.50 2.16 -9.96
N ASP A 285 -3.41 2.06 -11.29
CA ASP A 285 -4.40 2.61 -12.20
C ASP A 285 -5.49 1.56 -12.44
N PRO A 286 -6.71 1.72 -11.89
CA PRO A 286 -7.77 0.75 -12.10
C PRO A 286 -8.25 0.71 -13.55
N SER A 287 -7.91 1.68 -14.41
CA SER A 287 -8.34 1.67 -15.80
C SER A 287 -7.75 0.54 -16.65
N VAL A 288 -6.64 -0.05 -16.20
CA VAL A 288 -5.99 -1.17 -16.89
C VAL A 288 -6.50 -2.55 -16.46
N LEU A 289 -7.38 -2.61 -15.46
CA LEU A 289 -7.99 -3.86 -15.02
C LEU A 289 -9.00 -4.37 -16.05
N PRO A 290 -9.15 -5.71 -16.22
CA PRO A 290 -10.00 -6.31 -17.25
C PRO A 290 -11.47 -6.37 -16.82
N TRP A 291 -12.07 -5.20 -16.59
CA TRP A 291 -13.44 -5.04 -16.12
C TRP A 291 -14.48 -5.69 -17.06
N LYS A 292 -15.51 -6.32 -16.47
CA LYS A 292 -16.62 -6.93 -17.22
C LYS A 292 -18.00 -6.59 -16.66
N HIS A 293 -18.08 -6.25 -15.38
CA HIS A 293 -19.34 -6.18 -14.64
C HIS A 293 -19.59 -4.83 -13.98
N LEU A 294 -18.82 -3.80 -14.32
CA LEU A 294 -19.06 -2.43 -13.85
C LEU A 294 -20.38 -1.86 -14.43
N ARG A 295 -20.95 -0.84 -13.78
CA ARG A 295 -22.09 -0.11 -14.36
C ARG A 295 -21.65 0.72 -15.58
N PRO A 296 -22.46 0.80 -16.65
CA PRO A 296 -22.18 1.68 -17.78
C PRO A 296 -22.05 3.15 -17.35
N GLY A 297 -21.12 3.89 -17.96
CA GLY A 297 -20.92 5.31 -17.67
C GLY A 297 -19.94 5.60 -16.51
N LEU A 298 -19.51 4.57 -15.77
CA LEU A 298 -18.49 4.71 -14.72
C LEU A 298 -17.10 4.93 -15.34
N ARG A 299 -16.39 5.99 -14.95
CA ARG A 299 -14.97 6.11 -15.29
C ARG A 299 -14.12 5.14 -14.48
N THR A 300 -13.24 4.40 -15.16
CA THR A 300 -12.42 3.37 -14.51
C THR A 300 -11.20 3.92 -13.77
N ALA A 301 -10.97 5.24 -13.84
CA ALA A 301 -10.01 5.99 -13.05
C ALA A 301 -10.44 7.47 -12.99
N PRO A 302 -9.89 8.30 -12.09
CA PRO A 302 -10.18 9.73 -12.06
C PRO A 302 -9.73 10.38 -13.38
N LEU A 303 -10.62 11.11 -14.04
CA LEU A 303 -10.42 11.68 -15.39
C LEU A 303 -10.11 10.63 -16.47
N GLY A 304 -10.36 9.34 -16.19
CA GLY A 304 -10.04 8.21 -17.05
C GLY A 304 -11.13 7.85 -18.05
N PRO A 305 -10.95 6.72 -18.76
CA PRO A 305 -11.93 6.24 -19.74
C PRO A 305 -13.22 5.77 -19.05
N VAL A 306 -14.32 5.80 -19.81
CA VAL A 306 -15.64 5.36 -19.37
C VAL A 306 -15.80 3.87 -19.68
N PHE A 307 -16.35 3.11 -18.74
CA PHE A 307 -16.75 1.73 -18.93
C PHE A 307 -18.10 1.64 -19.66
N GLY A 308 -18.18 0.77 -20.66
CA GLY A 308 -19.37 0.53 -21.48
C GLY A 308 -19.20 0.92 -22.93
#